data_AF-A0A4Y2L249-F1
#
_entry.id   AF-A0A4Y2L249-F1
#
_cell.length_a   1.000
_cell.length_b   1.000
_cell.length_c   1.000
_cell.angle_alpha   90.00
_cell.angle_beta   90.00
_cell.angle_gamma   90.00
#
_symmetry.space_group_name_H-M   'P 1'
#
loop_
_entity.id
_entity.type
_entity.pdbx_description
1 polymer ?
#
loop_
_entity_poly.entity_id
_entity_poly.type
_entity_poly.pdbx_seq_one_letter_code
_entity_poly.pdbx_strand_id
1 'polypeptide(L)'
;MIHGPCGSINPLSPCMKEGKCTKRYPRNFLKDTQTGHDGYPLYRRRKPEDGAYVTTKKVRGFDVEIDNRWIVPFCPLLSRAFNAHINVEYCSSIKSIKYVCKYINKGSDMAVFNLAHNDTQHDEFQLYEIGRYLSSNEAVWKILGFPIHERHPTVIHLSVHLENCQRVYFTTENVLERVQVPPETTLTAFFTLCQSDEFARTLLYHQVPKY
;
A
#
# COMPACT_ATOMS: atom_id res chain seq x y z
N MET A 1 21.89 -12.80 -2.96
CA MET A 1 22.23 -11.39 -3.30
C MET A 1 23.24 -10.85 -2.30
N ILE A 2 24.27 -10.11 -2.76
CA ILE A 2 25.33 -9.57 -1.89
C ILE A 2 25.06 -8.09 -1.63
N HIS A 3 24.99 -7.68 -0.37
CA HIS A 3 25.10 -6.27 0.00
C HIS A 3 26.53 -5.81 -0.31
N GLY A 4 26.65 -4.75 -1.12
CA GLY A 4 27.96 -4.22 -1.49
C GLY A 4 28.80 -3.87 -0.27
N PRO A 5 30.12 -4.13 -0.27
CA PRO A 5 31.00 -3.74 0.82
C PRO A 5 30.83 -2.27 1.19
N CYS A 6 30.77 -2.01 2.49
CA CYS A 6 30.54 -0.70 3.08
C CYS A 6 31.29 -0.60 4.41
N GLY A 7 31.13 0.51 5.14
CA GLY A 7 31.87 0.73 6.38
C GLY A 7 33.29 1.18 6.08
N SER A 8 34.27 0.68 6.86
CA SER A 8 35.69 0.96 6.65
C SER A 8 36.19 0.51 5.28
N ILE A 9 35.62 -0.56 4.72
CA ILE A 9 36.01 -1.11 3.41
C ILE A 9 35.62 -0.17 2.27
N ASN A 10 34.46 0.48 2.38
CA ASN A 10 34.02 1.48 1.40
C ASN A 10 33.13 2.54 2.08
N PRO A 11 33.74 3.63 2.58
CA PRO A 11 33.00 4.70 3.26
C PRO A 11 32.07 5.49 2.34
N LEU A 12 32.30 5.44 1.02
CA LEU A 12 31.51 6.15 0.01
C LEU A 12 30.31 5.33 -0.51
N SER A 13 30.04 4.16 0.07
CA SER A 13 28.85 3.37 -0.32
C SER A 13 27.57 4.16 -0.01
N PRO A 14 26.53 4.14 -0.89
CA PRO A 14 25.30 4.92 -0.70
C PRO A 14 24.53 4.63 0.59
N CYS A 15 24.76 3.47 1.20
CA CYS A 15 24.16 3.10 2.47
C CYS A 15 24.81 3.76 3.69
N MET A 16 25.95 4.44 3.53
CA MET A 16 26.70 5.06 4.62
C MET A 16 26.08 6.40 5.01
N LYS A 17 25.86 6.60 6.31
CA LYS A 17 25.45 7.87 6.90
C LYS A 17 26.16 8.03 8.26
N GLU A 18 26.78 9.18 8.50
CA GLU A 18 27.50 9.47 9.76
C GLU A 18 28.52 8.36 10.12
N GLY A 19 29.27 7.88 9.13
CA GLY A 19 30.27 6.82 9.31
C GLY A 19 29.72 5.41 9.58
N LYS A 20 28.40 5.21 9.59
CA LYS A 20 27.76 3.91 9.84
C LYS A 20 26.91 3.46 8.65
N CYS A 21 26.86 2.15 8.41
CA CYS A 21 25.95 1.59 7.42
C CYS A 21 24.51 1.65 7.95
N THR A 22 23.66 2.43 7.30
CA THR A 22 22.22 2.54 7.62
C THR A 22 21.47 1.21 7.53
N LYS A 23 22.00 0.26 6.75
CA LYS A 23 21.44 -1.09 6.59
C LYS A 23 22.05 -2.13 7.55
N ARG A 24 22.93 -1.68 8.45
CA ARG A 24 23.59 -2.48 9.51
C ARG A 24 24.39 -3.67 8.98
N TYR A 25 25.10 -3.48 7.87
CA TYR A 25 26.05 -4.47 7.33
C TYR A 25 27.49 -4.13 7.72
N PRO A 26 28.36 -5.13 7.89
CA PRO A 26 28.06 -6.57 7.88
C PRO A 26 27.19 -6.99 9.08
N ARG A 27 26.34 -8.00 8.90
CA ARG A 27 25.50 -8.54 9.97
C ARG A 27 26.28 -9.54 10.83
N ASN A 28 25.85 -9.76 12.07
CA ASN A 28 26.48 -10.78 12.92
C ASN A 28 26.14 -12.20 12.46
N PHE A 29 27.05 -13.14 12.69
CA PHE A 29 26.74 -14.57 12.55
C PHE A 29 25.74 -15.00 13.61
N LEU A 30 24.83 -15.90 13.22
CA LEU A 30 23.77 -16.41 14.08
C LEU A 30 23.50 -17.87 13.71
N LYS A 31 23.45 -18.74 14.72
CA LYS A 31 23.22 -20.18 14.51
C LYS A 31 21.78 -20.47 14.08
N ASP A 32 20.82 -19.70 14.56
CA ASP A 32 19.39 -19.86 14.30
C ASP A 32 18.72 -18.51 14.03
N THR A 33 17.61 -18.51 13.30
CA THR A 33 16.81 -17.30 13.09
C THR A 33 16.04 -16.98 14.36
N GLN A 34 16.11 -15.73 14.81
CA GLN A 34 15.50 -15.27 16.06
C GLN A 34 14.68 -14.01 15.84
N THR A 35 13.73 -13.73 16.74
CA THR A 35 13.02 -12.45 16.75
C THR A 35 13.90 -11.38 17.37
N GLY A 36 14.19 -10.30 16.64
CA GLY A 36 14.96 -9.18 17.16
C GLY A 36 14.16 -8.29 18.12
N HIS A 37 14.86 -7.58 19.01
CA HIS A 37 14.24 -6.66 19.97
C HIS A 37 13.41 -5.55 19.32
N ASP A 38 13.70 -5.19 18.07
CA ASP A 38 12.97 -4.17 17.32
C ASP A 38 11.78 -4.73 16.52
N GLY A 39 11.44 -6.01 16.71
CA GLY A 39 10.36 -6.73 16.03
C GLY A 39 10.74 -7.29 14.67
N TYR A 40 11.94 -7.01 14.16
CA TYR A 40 12.40 -7.59 12.89
C TYR A 40 13.17 -8.89 13.13
N PRO A 41 13.09 -9.86 12.20
CA PRO A 41 13.85 -11.10 12.32
C PRO A 41 15.36 -10.87 12.21
N LEU A 42 16.10 -11.59 13.03
CA LEU A 42 17.54 -11.76 12.93
C LEU A 42 17.80 -13.13 12.29
N TYR A 43 18.12 -13.14 11.01
CA TYR A 43 18.30 -14.39 10.28
C TYR A 43 19.56 -15.16 10.67
N ARG A 44 19.44 -16.48 10.65
CA ARG A 44 20.57 -17.41 10.68
C ARG A 44 21.60 -17.04 9.62
N ARG A 45 22.85 -16.92 10.04
CA ARG A 45 24.03 -16.66 9.19
C ARG A 45 25.15 -17.58 9.66
N ARG A 46 25.38 -18.66 8.89
CA ARG A 46 26.40 -19.68 9.17
C ARG A 46 27.81 -19.12 8.97
N LYS A 47 28.75 -19.50 9.83
CA LYS A 47 30.16 -19.17 9.69
C LYS A 47 30.83 -20.04 8.62
N PRO A 48 31.97 -19.62 8.05
CA PRO A 48 32.76 -20.46 7.14
C PRO A 48 33.11 -21.83 7.74
N GLU A 49 33.44 -21.86 9.04
CA GLU A 49 33.70 -23.07 9.83
C GLU A 49 32.53 -24.08 9.83
N ASP A 50 31.29 -23.59 9.70
CA ASP A 50 30.06 -24.39 9.65
C ASP A 50 29.68 -24.79 8.20
N GLY A 51 30.63 -24.73 7.27
CA GLY A 51 30.43 -25.04 5.85
C GLY A 51 29.75 -23.93 5.05
N ALA A 52 29.81 -22.67 5.51
CA ALA A 52 29.36 -21.54 4.69
C ALA A 52 30.38 -21.20 3.59
N TYR A 53 29.86 -20.83 2.43
CA TYR A 53 30.68 -20.38 1.31
C TYR A 53 31.23 -18.95 1.55
N VAL A 54 32.47 -18.72 1.14
CA VAL A 54 33.12 -17.41 1.09
C VAL A 54 33.53 -17.14 -0.35
N THR A 55 33.34 -15.91 -0.83
CA THR A 55 33.77 -15.49 -2.16
C THR A 55 34.54 -14.19 -2.09
N THR A 56 35.51 -14.02 -2.96
CA THR A 56 36.23 -12.76 -3.09
C THR A 56 35.54 -11.86 -4.11
N LYS A 57 35.39 -10.58 -3.79
CA LYS A 57 34.89 -9.56 -4.71
C LYS A 57 35.85 -8.38 -4.77
N LYS A 58 36.23 -7.98 -5.98
CA LYS A 58 37.00 -6.74 -6.17
C LYS A 58 36.13 -5.52 -5.93
N VAL A 59 36.56 -4.66 -5.02
CA VAL A 59 35.98 -3.35 -4.75
C VAL A 59 37.11 -2.32 -4.78
N ARG A 60 37.04 -1.38 -5.74
CA ARG A 60 38.05 -0.32 -5.91
C ARG A 60 39.49 -0.83 -6.03
N GLY A 61 39.67 -1.97 -6.69
CA GLY A 61 41.00 -2.58 -6.89
C GLY A 61 41.48 -3.47 -5.75
N PHE A 62 40.75 -3.52 -4.62
CA PHE A 62 41.07 -4.40 -3.49
C PHE A 62 40.19 -5.64 -3.52
N ASP A 63 40.79 -6.78 -3.20
CA ASP A 63 40.08 -8.03 -3.00
C ASP A 63 39.43 -8.03 -1.61
N VAL A 64 38.10 -8.17 -1.58
CA VAL A 64 37.32 -8.20 -0.34
C VAL A 64 36.65 -9.56 -0.21
N GLU A 65 36.89 -10.24 0.91
CA GLU A 65 36.19 -11.48 1.23
C GLU A 65 34.75 -11.19 1.66
N ILE A 66 33.82 -11.89 1.02
CA ILE A 66 32.38 -11.81 1.22
C ILE A 66 31.90 -13.15 1.75
N ASP A 67 31.47 -13.15 2.99
CA ASP A 67 30.82 -14.27 3.65
C ASP A 67 29.31 -14.00 3.84
N ASN A 68 28.65 -14.91 4.57
CA ASN A 68 27.24 -14.81 4.89
C ASN A 68 26.82 -13.54 5.65
N ARG A 69 27.73 -12.76 6.23
CA ARG A 69 27.39 -11.50 6.93
C ARG A 69 26.96 -10.41 5.95
N TRP A 70 27.35 -10.52 4.69
CA TRP A 70 27.04 -9.56 3.62
C TRP A 70 25.82 -9.96 2.79
N ILE A 71 25.24 -11.13 3.03
CA ILE A 71 24.14 -11.63 2.20
C ILE A 71 22.81 -10.99 2.60
N VAL A 72 22.09 -10.45 1.62
CA VAL A 72 20.71 -9.98 1.79
C VAL A 72 19.79 -11.20 1.77
N PRO A 73 18.83 -11.34 2.70
CA PRO A 73 17.86 -12.43 2.72
C PRO A 73 17.19 -12.61 1.34
N PHE A 74 17.13 -13.84 0.85
CA PHE A 74 16.56 -14.13 -0.46
C PHE A 74 16.06 -15.56 -0.52
N CYS A 75 15.17 -15.84 -1.46
CA CYS A 75 14.75 -17.20 -1.79
C CYS A 75 15.34 -17.57 -3.16
N PRO A 76 16.27 -18.55 -3.23
CA PRO A 76 16.87 -18.96 -4.51
C PRO A 76 15.84 -19.38 -5.56
N LEU A 77 14.75 -20.04 -5.12
CA LEU A 77 13.66 -20.44 -5.99
C LEU A 77 12.99 -19.23 -6.66
N LEU A 78 12.57 -18.25 -5.85
CA LEU A 78 11.91 -17.05 -6.36
C LEU A 78 12.86 -16.23 -7.25
N SER A 79 14.11 -16.02 -6.81
CA SER A 79 15.08 -15.25 -7.61
C SER A 79 15.33 -15.89 -8.98
N ARG A 80 15.37 -17.23 -9.07
CA ARG A 80 15.51 -17.95 -10.34
C ARG A 80 14.23 -17.92 -11.16
N ALA A 81 13.07 -18.17 -10.55
CA ALA A 81 11.79 -18.22 -11.25
C ALA A 81 11.46 -16.89 -11.96
N PHE A 82 11.78 -15.77 -11.32
CA PHE A 82 11.49 -14.44 -11.85
C PHE A 82 12.71 -13.74 -12.49
N ASN A 83 13.87 -14.40 -12.55
CA ASN A 83 15.14 -13.81 -12.99
C ASN A 83 15.40 -12.42 -12.37
N ALA A 84 15.14 -12.28 -11.07
CA ALA A 84 15.11 -10.99 -10.39
C ALA A 84 15.74 -11.04 -8.98
N HIS A 85 16.23 -9.88 -8.55
CA HIS A 85 16.74 -9.67 -7.19
C HIS A 85 15.58 -9.52 -6.19
N ILE A 86 15.15 -10.65 -5.62
CA ILE A 86 14.01 -10.69 -4.70
C ILE A 86 14.51 -10.79 -3.25
N ASN A 87 14.31 -9.71 -2.49
CA ASN A 87 14.49 -9.72 -1.04
C ASN A 87 13.30 -10.43 -0.38
N VAL A 88 13.57 -11.35 0.54
CA VAL A 88 12.51 -12.08 1.26
C VAL A 88 12.64 -11.78 2.74
N GLU A 89 11.58 -11.24 3.32
CA GLU A 89 11.55 -10.86 4.73
C GLU A 89 10.46 -11.63 5.49
N TYR A 90 10.81 -12.19 6.64
CA TYR A 90 9.88 -12.78 7.59
C TYR A 90 9.18 -11.66 8.37
N CYS A 91 7.85 -11.65 8.30
CA CYS A 91 7.01 -10.62 8.87
C CYS A 91 6.12 -11.22 9.95
N SER A 92 6.50 -11.06 11.23
CA SER A 92 5.72 -11.58 12.35
C SER A 92 5.38 -10.55 13.42
N SER A 93 6.00 -9.37 13.41
CA SER A 93 5.70 -8.32 14.39
C SER A 93 4.73 -7.29 13.83
N ILE A 94 3.99 -6.63 14.74
CA ILE A 94 3.13 -5.47 14.40
C ILE A 94 3.92 -4.41 13.63
N LYS A 95 5.20 -4.21 13.96
CA LYS A 95 6.07 -3.24 13.28
C LYS A 95 6.35 -3.64 11.84
N SER A 96 6.64 -4.92 11.59
CA SER A 96 6.84 -5.47 10.24
C SER A 96 5.54 -5.39 9.43
N ILE A 97 4.39 -5.69 10.03
CA ILE A 97 3.08 -5.58 9.38
C ILE A 97 2.78 -4.12 9.02
N LYS A 98 2.93 -3.19 9.98
CA LYS A 98 2.81 -1.74 9.72
C LYS A 98 3.72 -1.27 8.60
N TYR A 99 4.94 -1.81 8.54
CA TYR A 99 5.89 -1.52 7.47
C TYR A 99 5.35 -2.01 6.13
N VAL A 100 4.90 -3.26 6.01
CA VAL A 100 4.31 -3.78 4.77
C VAL A 100 3.10 -2.93 4.34
N CYS A 101 2.16 -2.65 5.24
CA CYS A 101 1.01 -1.79 4.96
C CYS A 101 1.44 -0.40 4.51
N LYS A 102 2.49 0.19 5.10
CA LYS A 102 3.03 1.47 4.65
C LYS A 102 3.47 1.42 3.20
N TYR A 103 4.12 0.35 2.74
CA TYR A 103 4.61 0.27 1.34
C TYR A 103 3.50 -0.06 0.35
N ILE A 104 2.53 -0.89 0.73
CA ILE A 104 1.34 -1.16 -0.08
C ILE A 104 0.53 0.13 -0.27
N ASN A 105 0.35 0.89 0.81
CA ASN A 105 -0.48 2.10 0.83
C ASN A 105 0.30 3.39 0.61
N LYS A 106 1.61 3.33 0.31
CA LYS A 106 2.40 4.53 -0.01
C LYS A 106 1.88 5.21 -1.28
N GLY A 107 1.19 4.45 -2.13
CA GLY A 107 0.75 4.88 -3.46
C GLY A 107 1.93 4.97 -4.43
N SER A 108 1.60 5.21 -5.70
CA SER A 108 2.58 5.54 -6.73
C SER A 108 3.22 6.90 -6.40
N ASP A 109 4.51 7.07 -6.70
CA ASP A 109 5.12 8.40 -6.62
C ASP A 109 4.42 9.31 -7.65
N MET A 110 3.75 10.36 -7.18
CA MET A 110 3.07 11.34 -8.02
C MET A 110 3.85 12.65 -7.99
N ALA A 111 4.24 13.13 -9.17
CA ALA A 111 4.77 14.46 -9.35
C ALA A 111 3.85 15.22 -10.29
N VAL A 112 3.23 16.29 -9.78
CA VAL A 112 2.38 17.18 -10.57
C VAL A 112 3.26 18.34 -11.00
N PHE A 113 3.40 18.55 -12.30
CA PHE A 113 4.09 19.71 -12.86
C PHE A 113 3.07 20.57 -13.60
N ASN A 114 3.02 21.85 -13.26
CA ASN A 114 2.23 22.83 -13.99
C ASN A 114 3.19 23.78 -14.72
N LEU A 115 3.07 23.86 -16.04
CA LEU A 115 3.77 24.85 -16.86
C LEU A 115 2.88 26.09 -16.96
N ALA A 116 2.95 26.95 -15.95
CA ALA A 116 2.22 28.21 -15.97
C ALA A 116 2.96 29.25 -16.83
N HIS A 117 2.26 29.84 -17.81
CA HIS A 117 2.67 31.09 -18.44
C HIS A 117 1.95 32.21 -17.70
N ASN A 118 2.71 33.08 -17.02
CA ASN A 118 2.29 34.33 -16.36
C ASN A 118 0.78 34.61 -16.30
N ASP A 119 0.07 33.94 -15.41
CA ASP A 119 -0.95 34.50 -14.50
C ASP A 119 -1.54 33.36 -13.66
N THR A 120 -1.32 33.42 -12.37
CA THR A 120 -1.78 32.43 -11.39
C THR A 120 -3.29 32.54 -11.19
N GLN A 121 -4.08 31.85 -12.02
CA GLN A 121 -5.41 31.41 -11.60
C GLN A 121 -5.23 30.11 -10.79
N HIS A 122 -5.42 30.22 -9.47
CA HIS A 122 -5.45 29.06 -8.59
C HIS A 122 -6.73 28.28 -8.89
N ASP A 123 -6.65 27.30 -9.80
CA ASP A 123 -7.79 26.46 -10.15
C ASP A 123 -8.01 25.41 -9.06
N GLU A 124 -8.85 25.78 -8.09
CA GLU A 124 -9.27 24.91 -6.99
C GLU A 124 -9.97 23.64 -7.49
N PHE A 125 -10.64 23.68 -8.65
CA PHE A 125 -11.32 22.51 -9.21
C PHE A 125 -10.30 21.47 -9.69
N GLN A 126 -9.28 21.88 -10.43
CA GLN A 126 -8.18 20.98 -10.81
C GLN A 126 -7.44 20.43 -9.60
N LEU A 127 -7.15 21.27 -8.60
CA LEU A 127 -6.49 20.83 -7.37
C LEU A 127 -7.35 19.81 -6.60
N TYR A 128 -8.66 20.02 -6.57
CA TYR A 128 -9.61 19.09 -5.95
C TYR A 128 -9.69 17.74 -6.69
N GLU A 129 -9.66 17.75 -8.02
CA GLU A 129 -9.61 16.53 -8.84
C GLU A 129 -8.28 15.78 -8.65
N ILE A 130 -7.15 16.48 -8.65
CA ILE A 130 -5.83 15.90 -8.41
C ILE A 130 -5.73 15.32 -6.99
N GLY A 131 -6.29 16.01 -5.99
CA GLY A 131 -6.35 15.53 -4.61
C GLY A 131 -7.16 14.24 -4.42
N ARG A 132 -7.99 13.87 -5.41
CA ARG A 132 -8.78 12.63 -5.44
C ARG A 132 -8.11 11.49 -6.20
N TYR A 133 -6.82 11.62 -6.54
CA TYR A 133 -6.06 10.55 -7.18
C TYR A 133 -6.20 9.22 -6.43
N LEU A 134 -6.61 8.18 -7.17
CA LEU A 134 -6.71 6.81 -6.69
C LEU A 134 -5.50 6.03 -7.17
N SER A 135 -4.86 5.28 -6.27
CA SER A 135 -3.79 4.37 -6.69
C SER A 135 -4.34 3.29 -7.64
N SER A 136 -3.50 2.73 -8.51
CA SER A 136 -3.92 1.68 -9.46
C SER A 136 -4.59 0.49 -8.76
N ASN A 137 -4.09 0.12 -7.58
CA ASN A 137 -4.67 -0.96 -6.78
C ASN A 137 -6.07 -0.60 -6.27
N GLU A 138 -6.26 0.63 -5.75
CA GLU A 138 -7.55 1.10 -5.27
C GLU A 138 -8.56 1.26 -6.41
N ALA A 139 -8.11 1.71 -7.59
CA ALA A 139 -8.93 1.82 -8.79
C ALA A 139 -9.45 0.45 -9.25
N VAL A 140 -8.57 -0.57 -9.32
CA VAL A 140 -8.98 -1.94 -9.65
C VAL A 140 -9.96 -2.48 -8.60
N TRP A 141 -9.68 -2.27 -7.30
CA TRP A 141 -10.56 -2.69 -6.22
C TRP A 141 -11.97 -2.09 -6.34
N LYS A 142 -12.05 -0.79 -6.69
CA LYS A 142 -13.31 -0.07 -6.96
C LYS A 142 -14.02 -0.59 -8.20
N ILE A 143 -13.31 -0.79 -9.31
CA ILE A 143 -13.88 -1.29 -10.58
C ILE A 143 -14.48 -2.69 -10.38
N LEU A 144 -13.81 -3.54 -9.61
CA LEU A 144 -14.28 -4.88 -9.28
C LEU A 144 -15.36 -4.90 -8.19
N GLY A 145 -15.75 -3.75 -7.64
CA GLY A 145 -16.80 -3.63 -6.63
C GLY A 145 -16.41 -4.21 -5.26
N PHE A 146 -15.13 -4.39 -4.98
CA PHE A 146 -14.68 -4.94 -3.71
C PHE A 146 -14.81 -3.92 -2.57
N PRO A 147 -15.14 -4.36 -1.34
CA PRO A 147 -15.13 -3.49 -0.17
C PRO A 147 -13.74 -2.86 0.02
N ILE A 148 -13.67 -1.53 0.03
CA ILE A 148 -12.42 -0.77 0.18
C ILE A 148 -12.04 -0.62 1.65
N HIS A 149 -13.05 -0.55 2.50
CA HIS A 149 -12.89 -0.48 3.94
C HIS A 149 -14.00 -1.29 4.59
N GLU A 150 -13.63 -2.07 5.59
CA GLU A 150 -14.56 -2.64 6.53
C GLU A 150 -14.53 -1.73 7.76
N ARG A 151 -15.68 -1.15 8.11
CA ARG A 151 -15.82 -0.32 9.31
C ARG A 151 -16.59 -1.14 10.34
N HIS A 152 -16.09 -1.16 11.56
CA HIS A 152 -16.83 -1.67 12.71
C HIS A 152 -16.98 -0.54 13.74
N PRO A 153 -18.20 -0.02 13.97
CA PRO A 153 -19.45 -0.41 13.33
C PRO A 153 -19.57 0.02 11.86
N THR A 154 -20.38 -0.67 11.06
CA THR A 154 -20.63 -0.32 9.65
C THR A 154 -21.26 1.07 9.56
N VAL A 155 -20.71 1.94 8.72
CA VAL A 155 -21.24 3.30 8.48
C VAL A 155 -21.72 3.36 7.03
N ILE A 156 -23.03 3.52 6.84
CA ILE A 156 -23.67 3.66 5.52
C ILE A 156 -24.13 5.11 5.36
N HIS A 157 -23.86 5.70 4.19
CA HIS A 157 -24.36 7.03 3.86
C HIS A 157 -25.76 6.92 3.27
N LEU A 158 -26.76 7.39 4.00
CA LEU A 158 -28.14 7.44 3.54
C LEU A 158 -28.38 8.70 2.68
N SER A 159 -28.93 8.52 1.49
CA SER A 159 -29.35 9.62 0.64
C SER A 159 -30.44 10.44 1.31
N VAL A 160 -30.32 11.78 1.29
CA VAL A 160 -31.35 12.72 1.74
C VAL A 160 -31.48 13.79 0.68
N HIS A 161 -32.69 13.98 0.16
CA HIS A 161 -33.00 14.98 -0.86
C HIS A 161 -34.50 15.30 -0.82
N LEU A 162 -34.87 16.41 -1.44
CA LEU A 162 -36.28 16.76 -1.68
C LEU A 162 -36.86 15.90 -2.81
N GLU A 163 -38.19 15.93 -2.96
CA GLU A 163 -38.89 15.27 -4.05
C GLU A 163 -38.33 15.74 -5.41
N ASN A 164 -37.96 14.77 -6.26
CA ASN A 164 -37.34 15.00 -7.57
C ASN A 164 -35.99 15.74 -7.55
N CYS A 165 -35.37 15.94 -6.38
CA CYS A 165 -34.03 16.50 -6.23
C CYS A 165 -32.95 15.43 -5.95
N GLN A 166 -33.20 14.17 -6.32
CA GLN A 166 -32.18 13.12 -6.24
C GLN A 166 -30.99 13.43 -7.15
N ARG A 167 -29.78 13.14 -6.65
CA ARG A 167 -28.57 13.23 -7.44
C ARG A 167 -28.52 12.07 -8.44
N VAL A 168 -28.60 12.38 -9.73
CA VAL A 168 -28.53 11.40 -10.81
C VAL A 168 -27.25 11.62 -11.60
N TYR A 169 -26.51 10.55 -11.85
CA TYR A 169 -25.37 10.56 -12.78
C TYR A 169 -25.85 10.00 -14.12
N PHE A 170 -25.51 10.70 -15.20
CA PHE A 170 -25.91 10.34 -16.56
C PHE A 170 -24.75 10.54 -17.53
N THR A 171 -24.85 9.89 -18.68
CA THR A 171 -24.00 10.06 -19.86
C THR A 171 -24.89 10.56 -21.02
N THR A 172 -24.26 10.98 -22.11
CA THR A 172 -24.96 11.41 -23.33
C THR A 172 -25.93 10.36 -23.87
N GLU A 173 -25.62 9.08 -23.66
CA GLU A 173 -26.40 7.95 -24.17
C GLU A 173 -27.61 7.62 -23.29
N ASN A 174 -27.53 7.86 -21.96
CA ASN A 174 -28.55 7.42 -21.01
C ASN A 174 -29.40 8.56 -20.42
N VAL A 175 -29.14 9.82 -20.80
CA VAL A 175 -29.82 10.98 -20.21
C VAL A 175 -31.34 10.91 -20.33
N LEU A 176 -31.86 10.48 -21.49
CA LEU A 176 -33.30 10.38 -21.73
C LEU A 176 -33.96 9.34 -20.82
N GLU A 177 -33.32 8.17 -20.69
CA GLU A 177 -33.77 7.10 -19.81
C GLU A 177 -33.74 7.54 -18.34
N ARG A 178 -32.65 8.19 -17.90
CA ARG A 178 -32.47 8.67 -16.52
C ARG A 178 -33.45 9.76 -16.13
N VAL A 179 -33.91 10.57 -17.08
CA VAL A 179 -34.95 11.59 -16.86
C VAL A 179 -36.33 10.94 -16.75
N GLN A 180 -36.61 9.90 -17.53
CA GLN A 180 -37.90 9.18 -17.49
C GLN A 180 -38.00 8.28 -16.26
N VAL A 181 -36.93 7.58 -15.91
CA VAL A 181 -36.86 6.63 -14.80
C VAL A 181 -35.63 6.97 -13.95
N PRO A 182 -35.81 7.84 -12.95
CA PRO A 182 -34.73 8.16 -12.03
C PRO A 182 -34.31 6.91 -11.26
N PRO A 183 -33.00 6.71 -11.00
CA PRO A 183 -32.52 5.61 -10.19
C PRO A 183 -33.08 5.69 -8.77
N GLU A 184 -33.39 4.53 -8.21
CA GLU A 184 -33.81 4.39 -6.82
C GLU A 184 -32.69 4.85 -5.88
N THR A 185 -33.04 5.65 -4.88
CA THR A 185 -32.16 6.04 -3.79
C THR A 185 -32.55 5.28 -2.53
N THR A 186 -31.66 5.24 -1.53
CA THR A 186 -31.99 4.65 -0.23
C THR A 186 -33.21 5.31 0.42
N LEU A 187 -33.50 6.58 0.10
CA LEU A 187 -34.66 7.30 0.63
C LEU A 187 -35.95 6.87 -0.06
N THR A 188 -35.94 6.76 -1.39
CA THR A 188 -37.11 6.29 -2.13
C THR A 188 -37.40 4.82 -1.83
N ALA A 189 -36.35 4.00 -1.67
CA ALA A 189 -36.47 2.62 -1.22
C ALA A 189 -37.11 2.53 0.17
N PHE A 190 -36.73 3.43 1.10
CA PHE A 190 -37.38 3.50 2.41
C PHE A 190 -38.87 3.86 2.30
N PHE A 191 -39.24 4.79 1.42
CA PHE A 191 -40.66 5.11 1.21
C PHE A 191 -41.43 3.93 0.62
N THR A 192 -40.86 3.21 -0.35
CA THR A 192 -41.45 1.98 -0.90
C THR A 192 -41.59 0.90 0.17
N LEU A 193 -40.56 0.70 1.01
CA LEU A 193 -40.60 -0.25 2.11
C LEU A 193 -41.71 0.10 3.11
N CYS A 194 -41.85 1.38 3.46
CA CYS A 194 -42.93 1.85 4.33
C CYS A 194 -44.32 1.66 3.71
N GLN A 195 -44.47 1.46 2.40
CA GLN A 195 -45.77 1.15 1.80
C GLN A 195 -46.17 -0.31 2.08
N SER A 196 -45.23 -1.25 2.07
CA SER A 196 -45.51 -2.69 2.19
C SER A 196 -45.31 -3.26 3.60
N ASP A 197 -44.46 -2.67 4.43
CA ASP A 197 -44.04 -3.21 5.73
C ASP A 197 -44.52 -2.34 6.89
N GLU A 198 -45.34 -2.89 7.79
CA GLU A 198 -45.86 -2.18 8.97
C GLU A 198 -44.78 -1.89 10.01
N PHE A 199 -43.79 -2.76 10.18
CA PHE A 199 -42.69 -2.55 11.11
C PHE A 199 -41.81 -1.40 10.63
N ALA A 200 -41.52 -1.31 9.33
CA ALA A 200 -40.73 -0.23 8.75
C ALA A 200 -41.36 1.16 9.01
N ARG A 201 -42.69 1.27 9.03
CA ARG A 201 -43.40 2.53 9.36
C ARG A 201 -43.16 3.02 10.78
N THR A 202 -42.75 2.13 11.69
CA THR A 202 -42.43 2.50 13.08
C THR A 202 -41.01 3.05 13.24
N LEU A 203 -40.18 2.91 12.20
CA LEU A 203 -38.77 3.27 12.24
C LEU A 203 -38.51 4.64 11.59
N LEU A 204 -37.58 5.38 12.17
CA LEU A 204 -36.96 6.51 11.49
C LEU A 204 -36.04 6.00 10.39
N TYR A 205 -35.88 6.78 9.31
CA TYR A 205 -35.06 6.39 8.16
C TYR A 205 -33.64 5.91 8.52
N HIS A 206 -32.99 6.57 9.48
CA HIS A 206 -31.64 6.18 9.93
C HIS A 206 -31.58 4.92 10.82
N GLN A 207 -32.73 4.40 11.26
CA GLN A 207 -32.83 3.19 12.08
C GLN A 207 -33.01 1.93 11.22
N VAL A 208 -33.53 2.07 10.00
CA VAL A 208 -33.83 0.95 9.10
C VAL A 208 -32.61 0.06 8.82
N PRO A 209 -31.40 0.59 8.52
CA PRO A 209 -30.24 -0.26 8.24
C PRO A 209 -29.71 -1.10 9.42
N LYS A 210 -30.32 -0.98 10.61
CA LYS A 210 -29.95 -1.78 11.80
C LYS A 210 -30.65 -3.14 11.86
N TYR A 211 -31.65 -3.36 11.02
CA TYR A 211 -32.45 -4.59 10.92
C TYR A 211 -32.17 -5.29 9.60
#